data_AF-A0A922YYS8-F1
#
_entry.id   AF-A0A922YYS8-F1
#
_cell.length_a   1.000
_cell.length_b   1.000
_cell.length_c   1.000
_cell.angle_alpha   90.00
_cell.angle_beta   90.00
_cell.angle_gamma   90.00
#
_symmetry.space_group_name_H-M   'P 1'
#
loop_
_entity.id
_entity.type
_entity.pdbx_description
1 polymer ?
#
loop_
_entity_poly.entity_id
_entity_poly.type
_entity_poly.pdbx_seq_one_letter_code
_entity_poly.pdbx_strand_id
1 'polypeptide(L)'
;MSPSNPAHPGYRSVFAPGLMAGRVVVVTGGGSGIGRCTAHEMASLGAHVVLVGRKLQKLQDVAAEIVSDGGRASFHSCDIRDEPAVQALVTAIVVA
;
A
#
# COMPACT_ATOMS: atom_id res chain seq x y z
N MET A 1 25.18 -6.94 3.33
CA MET A 1 25.00 -5.66 2.60
C MET A 1 24.68 -6.03 1.16
N SER A 2 23.41 -6.03 0.75
CA SER A 2 23.08 -6.30 -0.65
C SER A 2 23.53 -5.14 -1.53
N PRO A 3 24.08 -5.39 -2.73
CA PRO A 3 24.57 -4.33 -3.58
C PRO A 3 23.39 -3.50 -4.07
N SER A 4 23.48 -2.18 -3.89
CA SER A 4 22.57 -1.22 -4.50
C SER A 4 22.62 -1.38 -6.02
N ASN A 5 21.53 -1.86 -6.61
CA ASN A 5 21.35 -1.88 -8.06
C ASN A 5 21.16 -0.43 -8.55
N PRO A 6 22.05 0.11 -9.39
CA PRO A 6 22.01 1.52 -9.82
C PRO A 6 20.86 1.87 -10.79
N ALA A 7 19.87 0.98 -10.98
CA ALA A 7 18.83 1.12 -12.00
C ALA A 7 17.40 1.41 -11.49
N HIS A 8 17.16 1.63 -10.18
CA HIS A 8 15.79 1.85 -9.68
C HIS A 8 15.60 3.26 -9.10
N PRO A 9 14.76 4.12 -9.70
CA PRO A 9 14.33 5.38 -9.11
C PRO A 9 13.28 5.19 -7.98
N GLY A 10 13.10 3.99 -7.45
CA GLY A 10 12.03 3.63 -6.52
C GLY A 10 12.45 3.47 -5.04
N TYR A 11 11.47 3.14 -4.19
CA TYR A 11 11.61 3.00 -2.74
C TYR A 11 12.73 2.02 -2.35
N ARG A 12 13.66 2.47 -1.50
CA ARG A 12 14.86 1.70 -1.13
C ARG A 12 14.60 0.78 0.07
N SER A 13 14.22 -0.46 -0.22
CA SER A 13 14.03 -1.51 0.77
C SER A 13 15.35 -2.17 1.23
N VAL A 14 15.37 -2.67 2.47
CA VAL A 14 16.42 -3.55 3.01
C VAL A 14 16.10 -5.04 2.85
N PHE A 15 14.89 -5.38 2.41
CA PHE A 15 14.44 -6.75 2.22
C PHE A 15 14.75 -7.27 0.80
N ALA A 16 14.58 -8.58 0.61
CA ALA A 16 14.77 -9.20 -0.70
C ALA A 16 13.73 -8.67 -1.71
N PRO A 17 14.12 -8.37 -2.97
CA PRO A 17 13.17 -7.98 -4.01
C PRO A 17 12.06 -9.02 -4.18
N GLY A 18 10.82 -8.56 -4.35
CA GLY A 18 9.67 -9.46 -4.57
C GLY A 18 9.22 -10.24 -3.32
N LEU A 19 9.72 -9.93 -2.11
CA LEU A 19 9.33 -10.64 -0.88
C LEU A 19 7.80 -10.69 -0.66
N MET A 20 7.07 -9.70 -1.16
CA MET A 20 5.61 -9.60 -1.06
C MET A 20 4.90 -9.83 -2.41
N ALA A 21 5.59 -10.39 -3.40
CA ALA A 21 5.01 -10.68 -4.71
C ALA A 21 3.78 -11.61 -4.57
N GLY A 22 2.71 -11.26 -5.27
CA GLY A 22 1.45 -12.01 -5.24
C GLY A 22 0.64 -11.86 -3.95
N ARG A 23 1.05 -10.98 -3.02
CA ARG A 23 0.28 -10.68 -1.81
C ARG A 23 -0.57 -9.42 -1.98
N VAL A 24 -1.72 -9.43 -1.32
CA VAL A 24 -2.54 -8.24 -1.08
C VAL A 24 -2.29 -7.79 0.36
N VAL A 25 -1.93 -6.53 0.56
CA VAL A 25 -1.62 -5.96 1.89
C VAL A 25 -2.54 -4.79 2.17
N VAL A 26 -3.29 -4.85 3.27
CA VAL A 26 -4.16 -3.76 3.71
C VAL A 26 -3.40 -2.87 4.70
N VAL A 27 -3.34 -1.57 4.43
CA VAL A 27 -2.70 -0.59 5.31
C VAL A 27 -3.73 0.44 5.76
N THR A 28 -4.19 0.29 7.00
CA THR A 28 -5.00 1.32 7.66
C THR A 28 -4.12 2.51 8.03
N GLY A 29 -4.65 3.73 7.86
CA GLY A 29 -3.85 4.95 7.98
C GLY A 29 -2.86 5.15 6.83
N GLY A 30 -3.00 4.44 5.70
CA GLY A 30 -2.06 4.46 4.58
C GLY A 30 -1.86 5.81 3.88
N GLY A 31 -2.73 6.80 4.10
CA GLY A 31 -2.66 8.11 3.44
C GLY A 31 -1.63 9.10 4.02
N SER A 32 -0.87 8.76 5.07
CA SER A 32 0.15 9.68 5.61
C SER A 32 1.13 8.99 6.57
N GLY A 33 2.24 9.69 6.88
CA GLY A 33 3.17 9.31 7.94
C GLY A 33 3.71 7.89 7.77
N ILE A 34 3.73 7.14 8.87
CA ILE A 34 4.25 5.75 8.88
C ILE A 34 3.44 4.85 7.95
N GLY A 35 2.10 4.97 7.93
CA GLY A 35 1.26 4.15 7.05
C GLY A 35 1.59 4.33 5.57
N ARG A 36 1.87 5.57 5.13
CA ARG A 36 2.35 5.86 3.77
C ARG A 36 3.68 5.18 3.49
N CYS A 37 4.65 5.30 4.40
CA CYS A 37 5.96 4.65 4.24
C CYS A 37 5.83 3.12 4.16
N THR A 38 5.02 2.52 5.03
CA THR A 38 4.74 1.08 4.99
C THR A 38 4.10 0.65 3.68
N ALA A 39 3.15 1.42 3.16
CA ALA A 39 2.51 1.12 1.88
C ALA A 39 3.51 1.14 0.72
N HIS A 40 4.37 2.15 0.67
CA HIS A 40 5.44 2.25 -0.32
C HIS A 40 6.44 1.09 -0.24
N GLU A 41 6.89 0.72 0.98
CA GLU A 41 7.79 -0.42 1.18
C GLU A 41 7.15 -1.72 0.66
N MET A 42 5.91 -2.00 1.06
CA MET A 42 5.21 -3.23 0.65
C MET A 42 4.98 -3.29 -0.87
N ALA A 43 4.62 -2.15 -1.48
CA ALA A 43 4.46 -2.06 -2.93
C ALA A 43 5.79 -2.28 -3.67
N SER A 44 6.89 -1.70 -3.17
CA SER A 44 8.24 -1.90 -3.72
C SER A 44 8.69 -3.37 -3.66
N LEU A 45 8.16 -4.12 -2.70
CA LEU A 45 8.38 -5.56 -2.53
C LEU A 45 7.41 -6.43 -3.35
N GLY A 46 6.58 -5.84 -4.22
CA GLY A 46 5.72 -6.53 -5.18
C GLY A 46 4.28 -6.77 -4.74
N ALA A 47 3.87 -6.27 -3.57
CA ALA A 47 2.49 -6.37 -3.11
C ALA A 47 1.52 -5.53 -3.96
N HIS A 48 0.26 -5.93 -3.99
CA HIS A 48 -0.84 -4.99 -4.23
C HIS A 48 -1.28 -4.39 -2.89
N VAL A 49 -1.13 -3.08 -2.73
CA VAL A 49 -1.42 -2.42 -1.45
C VAL A 49 -2.78 -1.76 -1.47
N VAL A 50 -3.62 -2.07 -0.48
CA VAL A 50 -4.92 -1.45 -0.28
C VAL A 50 -4.83 -0.41 0.83
N LEU A 51 -4.89 0.86 0.47
CA LEU A 51 -4.81 1.99 1.40
C LEU A 51 -6.18 2.26 2.01
N VAL A 52 -6.25 2.31 3.35
CA VAL A 52 -7.51 2.52 4.07
C VAL A 52 -7.39 3.72 5.00
N GLY A 53 -8.36 4.62 4.98
CA GLY A 53 -8.41 5.77 5.88
C GLY A 53 -9.60 6.66 5.62
N ARG A 54 -9.72 7.79 6.34
CA ARG A 54 -10.91 8.65 6.27
C ARG A 54 -10.82 9.76 5.22
N LYS A 55 -9.60 10.20 4.86
CA LYS A 55 -9.38 11.34 3.98
C LYS A 55 -9.07 10.85 2.57
N LEU A 56 -10.08 10.82 1.71
CA LEU A 56 -9.99 10.29 0.35
C LEU A 56 -8.82 10.87 -0.46
N GLN A 57 -8.67 12.20 -0.47
CA GLN A 57 -7.60 12.87 -1.21
C GLN A 57 -6.21 12.34 -0.82
N LYS A 58 -5.95 12.19 0.48
CA LYS A 58 -4.67 11.66 0.97
C LYS A 58 -4.39 10.23 0.50
N LEU A 59 -5.43 9.41 0.39
CA LEU A 59 -5.30 8.04 -0.10
C LEU A 59 -5.03 8.01 -1.61
N GLN A 60 -5.70 8.88 -2.36
CA GLN A 60 -5.50 9.05 -3.81
C GLN A 60 -4.08 9.53 -4.12
N ASP A 61 -3.60 10.53 -3.38
CA ASP A 61 -2.24 11.06 -3.55
C ASP A 61 -1.20 9.95 -3.34
N VAL A 62 -1.30 9.18 -2.23
CA VAL A 62 -0.37 8.08 -1.96
C VAL A 62 -0.49 6.94 -2.97
N ALA A 63 -1.70 6.60 -3.42
CA ALA A 63 -1.87 5.59 -4.46
C ALA A 63 -1.21 6.01 -5.78
N ALA A 64 -1.35 7.28 -6.16
CA ALA A 64 -0.72 7.84 -7.36
C ALA A 64 0.81 7.83 -7.26
N GLU A 65 1.37 8.17 -6.09
CA GLU A 65 2.81 8.04 -5.83
C GLU A 65 3.28 6.59 -6.03
N ILE A 66 2.61 5.62 -5.39
CA ILE A 66 2.97 4.20 -5.49
C ILE A 66 2.93 3.71 -6.94
N VAL A 67 1.91 4.11 -7.71
CA VAL A 67 1.78 3.75 -9.12
C VAL A 67 2.88 4.41 -9.97
N SER A 68 3.22 5.67 -9.68
CA SER A 68 4.33 6.37 -10.33
C SER A 68 5.68 5.70 -10.09
N ASP A 69 5.86 5.07 -8.92
CA ASP A 69 7.06 4.30 -8.56
C ASP A 69 7.06 2.87 -9.13
N GLY A 70 6.04 2.52 -9.94
CA GLY A 70 5.90 1.21 -10.59
C GLY A 70 5.23 0.13 -9.73
N GLY A 71 4.71 0.50 -8.55
CA GLY A 71 3.96 -0.38 -7.67
C GLY A 71 2.48 -0.51 -8.04
N ARG A 72 1.73 -1.25 -7.21
CA ARG A 72 0.28 -1.43 -7.37
C ARG A 72 -0.45 -1.02 -6.10
N ALA A 73 -1.44 -0.14 -6.24
CA ALA A 73 -2.25 0.29 -5.12
C ALA A 73 -3.73 0.46 -5.50
N SER A 74 -4.61 0.18 -4.55
CA SER A 74 -6.00 0.64 -4.53
C SER A 74 -6.28 1.34 -3.20
N PHE A 75 -7.43 2.01 -3.08
CA PHE A 75 -7.77 2.73 -1.86
C PHE A 75 -9.26 2.65 -1.53
N HIS A 76 -9.57 2.69 -0.24
CA HIS A 76 -10.94 2.76 0.27
C HIS A 76 -11.04 3.78 1.39
N SER A 77 -12.04 4.66 1.30
CA SER A 77 -12.41 5.54 2.40
C SER A 77 -13.21 4.75 3.44
N CYS A 78 -12.71 4.64 4.66
CA CYS A 78 -13.37 3.91 5.75
C CYS A 78 -12.97 4.51 7.11
N ASP A 79 -13.94 4.63 8.02
CA ASP A 79 -13.68 4.84 9.44
C ASP A 79 -13.64 3.47 10.14
N ILE A 80 -12.47 3.08 10.64
CA ILE A 80 -12.26 1.75 11.26
C ILE A 80 -13.04 1.55 12.57
N ARG A 81 -13.69 2.60 13.09
CA ARG A 81 -14.57 2.51 14.26
C ARG A 81 -15.99 2.05 13.89
N ASP A 82 -16.32 2.02 12.60
CA ASP A 82 -17.58 1.50 12.07
C ASP A 82 -17.37 0.04 11.65
N GLU A 83 -17.77 -0.88 12.52
CA GLU A 83 -17.60 -2.32 12.31
C GLU A 83 -18.31 -2.82 11.03
N PRO A 84 -19.59 -2.48 10.77
CA PRO A 84 -20.23 -2.80 9.49
C PRO A 84 -19.45 -2.32 8.27
N ALA A 85 -18.91 -1.10 8.30
CA ALA A 85 -18.10 -0.59 7.19
C ALA A 85 -16.79 -1.37 7.01
N VAL A 86 -16.14 -1.78 8.11
CA VAL A 86 -14.94 -2.64 8.06
C VAL A 86 -15.26 -4.01 7.48
N GLN A 87 -16.38 -4.63 7.86
CA GLN A 87 -16.80 -5.92 7.31
C GLN A 87 -17.05 -5.86 5.79
N ALA A 88 -17.75 -4.82 5.33
CA ALA A 88 -17.98 -4.59 3.90
C ALA A 88 -16.66 -4.38 3.13
N LEU A 89 -15.73 -3.60 3.70
CA LEU A 89 -14.42 -3.36 3.14
C LEU A 89 -13.61 -4.66 2.98
N VAL A 90 -13.51 -5.47 4.04
CA VAL A 90 -12.75 -6.72 4.01
C VAL A 90 -13.37 -7.68 2.99
N THR A 91 -14.70 -7.76 2.92
CA THR A 91 -15.41 -8.58 1.94
C THR A 91 -15.05 -8.16 0.50
N ALA A 92 -15.03 -6.85 0.23
CA ALA A 92 -14.67 -6.33 -1.09
C ALA A 92 -13.21 -6.63 -1.49
N ILE A 93 -12.30 -6.78 -0.53
CA ILE A 93 -10.88 -7.04 -0.78
C ILE A 93 -10.59 -8.54 -0.96
N VAL A 94 -11.19 -9.41 -0.15
CA VAL A 94 -10.86 -10.85 -0.12
C VAL A 94 -11.54 -11.64 -1.26
N VAL A 95 -12.61 -11.10 -1.83
CA VAL A 95 -13.38 -11.74 -2.91
C VAL A 95 -12.96 -11.26 -4.31
N ALA A 96 -12.08 -10.26 -4.40
CA ALA A 96 -11.55 -9.70 -5.65
C ALA A 96 -10.30 -10.44 -6.14
#